data_AF-A0A7C6MG64-F1
#
_entry.id   AF-A0A7C6MG64-F1
#
_cell.length_a   1.000
_cell.length_b   1.000
_cell.length_c   1.000
_cell.angle_alpha   90.00
_cell.angle_beta   90.00
_cell.angle_gamma   90.00
#
_symmetry.space_group_name_H-M   'P 1'
#
loop_
_entity.id
_entity.type
_entity.pdbx_description
1 polymer ?
#
loop_
_entity_poly.entity_id
_entity_poly.type
_entity_poly.pdbx_seq_one_letter_code
_entity_poly.pdbx_strand_id
1 'polypeptide(L)'
;MVAKKDGFYIGLFSLAFPIMIQSFINSLVNMVDTIMIGQLGTVAIAAVGLGNQIYFLLNMVLFGIVSGGAVFTAQYWGKKDIPSIKTTTGFCLTLVLAVGMLFAGTCFFFPRSIIGIYSSDLAVIQEGGKYLRIASLSFLPFSVSFLFTIILRSVERIRVSVISTVISLTLNVILNYLFIFGYGKIPAMGVAGAGLATVISRLVEMVIILTVSYVKKYPPAGTLRELFSFSTTFAAQFSRIAVPVILNEIMWGMGTTLQSVIFARTNTDAIAAFNITNTISNLTWVFYIGLANGVSVMIGKKIGEGDHLTAREYAKRIIRFAPLTAPAVAGLLFFLRLLIPFFFNVSPEALSYLNSMFILLAIAYPFRAFNITMIIGVSRAGGDTRYCAIYDLFFMWAIALPAAAIAAFRFGAPVWLIYFFVMSEEIMKVFPGLLRFKSGKWLHDVT
;
A
#
# COMPACT_ATOMS: atom_id res chain seq x y z
N MET A 1 -10.36 -32.35 -23.26
CA MET A 1 -9.57 -31.10 -23.31
C MET A 1 -10.44 -29.84 -23.07
N VAL A 2 -11.45 -29.91 -22.20
CA VAL A 2 -12.28 -28.77 -21.79
C VAL A 2 -12.53 -28.92 -20.28
N ALA A 3 -11.70 -28.30 -19.45
CA ALA A 3 -11.92 -28.20 -18.01
C ALA A 3 -11.24 -26.95 -17.45
N LYS A 4 -12.00 -26.15 -16.67
CA LYS A 4 -11.60 -24.94 -15.89
C LYS A 4 -11.57 -23.58 -16.61
N LYS A 5 -12.59 -23.23 -17.42
CA LYS A 5 -12.86 -21.81 -17.71
C LYS A 5 -13.47 -21.07 -16.50
N ASP A 6 -14.24 -21.76 -15.65
CA ASP A 6 -15.10 -21.08 -14.66
C ASP A 6 -14.45 -20.84 -13.28
N GLY A 7 -13.39 -21.58 -12.94
CA GLY A 7 -12.78 -21.49 -11.60
C GLY A 7 -11.81 -20.32 -11.39
N PHE A 8 -11.25 -19.73 -12.46
CA PHE A 8 -10.23 -18.68 -12.32
C PHE A 8 -10.81 -17.41 -11.69
N TYR A 9 -11.90 -16.88 -12.25
CA TYR A 9 -12.50 -15.64 -11.76
C TYR A 9 -13.11 -15.82 -10.36
N ILE A 10 -13.75 -16.96 -10.11
CA ILE A 10 -14.26 -17.30 -8.77
C ILE A 10 -13.10 -17.33 -7.76
N GLY A 11 -12.01 -18.01 -8.10
CA GLY A 11 -10.80 -18.04 -7.27
C GLY A 11 -10.22 -16.64 -7.05
N LEU A 12 -10.06 -15.86 -8.11
CA LEU A 12 -9.55 -14.50 -8.06
C LEU A 12 -10.40 -13.62 -7.13
N PHE A 13 -11.72 -13.57 -7.32
CA PHE A 13 -12.60 -12.75 -6.49
C PHE A 13 -12.71 -13.26 -5.06
N SER A 14 -12.58 -14.57 -4.82
CA SER A 14 -12.51 -15.12 -3.46
C SER A 14 -11.28 -14.63 -2.68
N LEU A 15 -10.19 -14.28 -3.38
CA LEU A 15 -8.99 -13.71 -2.79
C LEU A 15 -9.01 -12.17 -2.80
N ALA A 16 -9.40 -11.56 -3.92
CA ALA A 16 -9.33 -10.13 -4.15
C ALA A 16 -10.40 -9.35 -3.37
N PHE A 17 -11.64 -9.82 -3.35
CA PHE A 17 -12.76 -9.08 -2.76
C PHE A 17 -12.58 -8.83 -1.25
N PRO A 18 -12.17 -9.81 -0.42
CA PRO A 18 -11.88 -9.53 1.00
C PRO A 18 -10.74 -8.53 1.20
N ILE A 19 -9.72 -8.54 0.34
CA ILE A 19 -8.60 -7.58 0.38
C ILE A 19 -9.09 -6.17 0.01
N MET A 20 -9.97 -6.05 -1.00
CA MET A 20 -10.60 -4.78 -1.37
C MET A 20 -11.42 -4.21 -0.21
N ILE A 21 -12.26 -5.03 0.43
CA ILE A 21 -13.04 -4.61 1.60
C ILE A 21 -12.12 -4.16 2.74
N GLN A 22 -11.07 -4.92 3.04
CA GLN A 22 -10.13 -4.56 4.10
C GLN A 22 -9.46 -3.20 3.84
N SER A 23 -9.02 -2.96 2.62
CA SER A 23 -8.41 -1.69 2.22
C SER A 23 -9.42 -0.53 2.23
N PHE A 24 -10.67 -0.78 1.80
CA PHE A 24 -11.73 0.22 1.84
C PHE A 24 -12.08 0.62 3.28
N ILE A 25 -12.23 -0.36 4.19
CA ILE A 25 -12.46 -0.11 5.62
C ILE A 25 -11.28 0.66 6.22
N ASN A 26 -10.04 0.31 5.86
CA ASN A 26 -8.86 1.05 6.30
C ASN A 26 -8.93 2.53 5.88
N SER A 27 -9.28 2.81 4.62
CA SER A 27 -9.48 4.18 4.14
C SER A 27 -10.59 4.92 4.90
N LEU A 28 -11.72 4.26 5.17
CA LEU A 28 -12.82 4.87 5.93
C LEU A 28 -12.41 5.20 7.37
N VAL A 29 -11.69 4.30 8.05
CA VAL A 29 -11.22 4.53 9.41
C VAL A 29 -10.22 5.68 9.45
N ASN A 30 -9.25 5.74 8.54
CA ASN A 30 -8.31 6.87 8.47
C ASN A 30 -9.03 8.21 8.25
N MET A 31 -10.11 8.21 7.46
CA MET A 31 -10.95 9.39 7.27
C MET A 31 -11.65 9.80 8.56
N VAL A 32 -12.27 8.86 9.27
CA VAL A 32 -12.94 9.11 10.56
C VAL A 32 -11.94 9.63 11.59
N ASP A 33 -10.75 9.05 11.68
CA ASP A 33 -9.70 9.48 12.61
C ASP A 33 -9.28 10.93 12.33
N THR A 34 -9.08 11.26 11.05
CA THR A 34 -8.74 12.62 10.64
C THR A 34 -9.84 13.62 11.01
N ILE A 35 -11.11 13.25 10.85
CA ILE A 35 -12.26 14.07 11.25
C ILE A 35 -12.28 14.27 12.78
N MET A 36 -12.08 13.21 13.57
CA MET A 36 -12.07 13.30 15.03
C MET A 36 -10.94 14.21 15.54
N ILE A 37 -9.74 14.08 14.98
CA ILE A 37 -8.61 14.94 15.31
C ILE A 37 -8.88 16.38 14.85
N GLY A 38 -9.57 16.55 13.71
CA GLY A 38 -9.94 17.86 13.17
C GLY A 38 -10.75 18.72 14.13
N GLN A 39 -11.55 18.10 15.01
CA GLN A 39 -12.33 18.80 16.02
C GLN A 39 -11.48 19.41 17.14
N LEU A 40 -10.23 18.97 17.31
CA LEU A 40 -9.28 19.52 18.29
C LEU A 40 -8.58 20.81 17.80
N GLY A 41 -8.73 21.17 16.52
CA GLY A 41 -8.15 22.37 15.92
C GLY A 41 -6.93 22.12 15.04
N THR A 42 -6.46 23.20 14.40
CA THR A 42 -5.45 23.15 13.33
C THR A 42 -4.09 22.60 13.78
N VAL A 43 -3.66 22.94 15.00
CA VAL A 43 -2.40 22.43 15.58
C VAL A 43 -2.44 20.91 15.72
N ALA A 44 -3.56 20.34 16.15
CA ALA A 44 -3.74 18.90 16.31
C ALA A 44 -3.72 18.17 14.96
N ILE A 45 -4.39 18.73 13.94
CA ILE A 45 -4.38 18.20 12.58
C ILE A 45 -2.95 18.15 12.04
N ALA A 46 -2.22 19.26 12.15
CA ALA A 46 -0.83 19.33 11.69
C ALA A 46 0.06 18.34 12.45
N ALA A 47 -0.06 18.30 13.78
CA ALA A 47 0.69 17.41 14.65
C ALA A 47 0.53 15.93 14.27
N VAL A 48 -0.71 15.45 14.15
CA VAL A 48 -0.98 14.04 13.81
C VAL A 48 -0.66 13.76 12.35
N GLY A 49 -0.94 14.69 11.43
CA GLY A 49 -0.59 14.55 10.01
C GLY A 49 0.90 14.30 9.79
N LEU A 50 1.76 15.06 10.50
CA LEU A 50 3.21 14.86 10.45
C LEU A 50 3.63 13.51 11.05
N GLY A 51 2.98 13.05 12.12
CA GLY A 51 3.23 11.70 12.67
C GLY A 51 2.80 10.59 11.69
N ASN A 52 1.68 10.75 11.00
CA ASN A 52 1.21 9.82 9.96
C ASN A 52 2.17 9.75 8.77
N GLN A 53 2.89 10.84 8.45
CA GLN A 53 3.92 10.81 7.41
C GLN A 53 5.07 9.83 7.78
N ILE A 54 5.45 9.78 9.06
CA ILE A 54 6.45 8.81 9.54
C ILE A 54 5.92 7.38 9.45
N TYR A 55 4.64 7.18 9.79
CA TYR A 55 3.97 5.89 9.63
C TYR A 55 3.95 5.42 8.17
N PHE A 56 3.70 6.35 7.24
CA PHE A 56 3.72 6.08 5.81
C PHE A 56 5.10 5.61 5.34
N LEU A 57 6.19 6.25 5.79
CA LEU A 57 7.56 5.83 5.48
C LEU A 57 7.87 4.43 6.03
N LEU A 58 7.49 4.15 7.28
CA LEU A 58 7.61 2.81 7.86
C LEU A 58 6.86 1.78 7.01
N ASN A 59 5.61 2.06 6.66
CA ASN A 59 4.78 1.18 5.84
C ASN A 59 5.42 0.86 4.48
N MET A 60 6.03 1.83 3.81
CA MET A 60 6.73 1.59 2.53
C MET A 60 7.87 0.58 2.67
N VAL A 61 8.70 0.72 3.71
CA VAL A 61 9.83 -0.21 3.95
C VAL A 61 9.31 -1.60 4.32
N LEU A 62 8.32 -1.68 5.21
CA LEU A 62 7.69 -2.94 5.61
C LEU A 62 7.02 -3.63 4.41
N PHE A 63 6.30 -2.89 3.58
CA PHE A 63 5.66 -3.42 2.37
C PHE A 63 6.69 -3.99 1.40
N GLY A 64 7.82 -3.32 1.18
CA GLY A 64 8.88 -3.85 0.34
C GLY A 64 9.46 -5.17 0.85
N ILE A 65 9.77 -5.27 2.16
CA ILE A 65 10.29 -6.49 2.78
C ILE A 65 9.28 -7.63 2.66
N VAL A 66 8.05 -7.38 3.10
CA VAL A 66 7.02 -8.41 3.21
C VAL A 66 6.49 -8.81 1.83
N SER A 67 6.41 -7.89 0.87
CA SER A 67 6.06 -8.21 -0.52
C SER A 67 7.10 -9.14 -1.15
N GLY A 68 8.40 -8.96 -0.86
CA GLY A 68 9.43 -9.91 -1.26
C GLY A 68 9.21 -11.31 -0.66
N GLY A 69 8.94 -11.39 0.65
CA GLY A 69 8.64 -12.66 1.32
C GLY A 69 7.34 -13.32 0.88
N ALA A 70 6.36 -12.54 0.41
CA ALA A 70 5.11 -13.04 -0.13
C ALA A 70 5.33 -13.87 -1.42
N VAL A 71 6.33 -13.50 -2.23
CA VAL A 71 6.71 -14.24 -3.46
C VAL A 71 7.19 -15.64 -3.12
N PHE A 72 8.20 -15.74 -2.24
CA PHE A 72 8.72 -17.02 -1.76
C PHE A 72 7.63 -17.85 -1.11
N THR A 73 6.84 -17.25 -0.23
CA THR A 73 5.76 -17.95 0.49
C THR A 73 4.72 -18.52 -0.45
N ALA A 74 4.29 -17.77 -1.47
CA ALA A 74 3.30 -18.26 -2.43
C ALA A 74 3.84 -19.44 -3.25
N GLN A 75 5.11 -19.39 -3.66
CA GLN A 75 5.74 -20.48 -4.40
C GLN A 75 5.98 -21.72 -3.50
N TYR A 76 6.50 -21.55 -2.28
CA TYR A 76 6.63 -22.66 -1.32
C TYR A 76 5.26 -23.26 -0.95
N TRP A 77 4.20 -22.45 -0.91
CA TRP A 77 2.83 -22.95 -0.72
C TRP A 77 2.38 -23.85 -1.88
N GLY A 78 2.75 -23.51 -3.12
CA GLY A 78 2.58 -24.37 -4.28
C GLY A 78 3.36 -25.69 -4.19
N LYS A 79 4.62 -25.64 -3.75
CA LYS A 79 5.48 -26.82 -3.49
C LYS A 79 5.02 -27.64 -2.27
N LYS A 80 4.11 -27.12 -1.45
CA LYS A 80 3.72 -27.64 -0.13
C LYS A 80 4.90 -27.74 0.85
N ASP A 81 5.91 -26.89 0.67
CA ASP A 81 7.09 -26.80 1.54
C ASP A 81 6.81 -25.86 2.72
N ILE A 82 6.14 -26.41 3.74
CA ILE A 82 5.78 -25.69 4.96
C ILE A 82 7.03 -25.25 5.77
N PRO A 83 8.09 -26.08 5.93
CA PRO A 83 9.33 -25.64 6.57
C PRO A 83 9.89 -24.35 5.96
N SER A 84 10.00 -24.26 4.63
CA SER A 84 10.53 -23.07 3.96
C SER A 84 9.62 -21.84 4.11
N ILE A 85 8.30 -22.03 4.24
CA ILE A 85 7.37 -20.93 4.60
C ILE A 85 7.70 -20.38 6.00
N LYS A 86 7.96 -21.25 6.98
CA LYS A 86 8.33 -20.83 8.34
C LYS A 86 9.68 -20.10 8.33
N THR A 87 10.66 -20.62 7.61
CA THR A 87 11.98 -19.96 7.44
C THR A 87 11.83 -18.58 6.81
N THR A 88 11.03 -18.47 5.74
CA THR A 88 10.72 -17.19 5.08
C THR A 88 10.03 -16.22 6.04
N THR A 89 9.05 -16.71 6.80
CA THR A 89 8.32 -15.91 7.80
C THR A 89 9.25 -15.39 8.87
N GLY A 90 10.15 -16.23 9.41
CA GLY A 90 11.07 -15.82 10.47
C GLY A 90 12.18 -14.88 9.98
N PHE A 91 12.66 -15.05 8.75
CA PHE A 91 13.58 -14.09 8.15
C PHE A 91 12.92 -12.72 7.95
N CYS A 92 11.70 -12.69 7.40
CA CYS A 92 10.93 -11.46 7.28
C CYS A 92 10.66 -10.84 8.65
N LEU A 93 10.29 -11.65 9.65
CA LEU A 93 10.04 -11.22 11.03
C LEU A 93 11.26 -10.50 11.61
N THR A 94 12.45 -11.06 11.41
CA THR A 94 13.72 -10.46 11.84
C THR A 94 13.91 -9.08 11.21
N LEU A 95 13.71 -8.95 9.90
CA LEU A 95 13.87 -7.69 9.18
C LEU A 95 12.82 -6.64 9.59
N VAL A 96 11.54 -7.02 9.68
CA VAL A 96 10.47 -6.07 10.05
C VAL A 96 10.58 -5.64 11.50
N LEU A 97 11.03 -6.52 12.41
CA LEU A 97 11.30 -6.14 13.80
C LEU A 97 12.52 -5.22 13.91
N ALA A 98 13.58 -5.45 13.14
CA ALA A 98 14.74 -4.57 13.11
C ALA A 98 14.36 -3.16 12.62
N VAL A 99 13.61 -3.07 11.51
CA VAL A 99 13.12 -1.79 10.99
C VAL A 99 12.12 -1.14 11.95
N GLY A 100 11.16 -1.91 12.46
CA GLY A 100 10.16 -1.43 13.42
C GLY A 100 10.80 -0.90 14.70
N MET A 101 11.82 -1.58 15.23
CA MET A 101 12.57 -1.15 16.41
C MET A 101 13.38 0.12 16.15
N LEU A 102 14.01 0.25 14.97
CA LEU A 102 14.71 1.45 14.56
C LEU A 102 13.77 2.66 14.52
N PHE A 103 12.62 2.54 13.85
CA PHE A 103 11.63 3.61 13.77
C PHE A 103 11.00 3.90 15.14
N ALA A 104 10.67 2.87 15.92
CA ALA A 104 10.10 3.04 17.25
C ALA A 104 11.07 3.76 18.18
N GLY A 105 12.33 3.31 18.24
CA GLY A 105 13.36 3.91 19.09
C GLY A 105 13.64 5.36 18.73
N THR A 106 13.86 5.65 17.45
CA THR A 106 14.10 7.02 16.98
C THR A 106 12.93 7.96 17.31
N CYS A 107 11.70 7.53 17.04
CA CYS A 107 10.49 8.31 17.32
C CYS A 107 10.18 8.43 18.82
N PHE A 108 10.52 7.44 19.63
CA PHE A 108 10.27 7.47 21.07
C PHE A 108 11.25 8.37 21.83
N PHE A 109 12.53 8.36 21.44
CA PHE A 109 13.58 9.15 22.10
C PHE A 109 13.70 10.57 21.55
N PHE A 110 13.47 10.77 20.24
CA PHE A 110 13.64 12.07 19.58
C PHE A 110 12.37 12.58 18.86
N PRO A 111 11.18 12.52 19.46
CA PRO A 111 9.92 12.83 18.77
C PRO A 111 9.86 14.30 18.29
N ARG A 112 10.29 15.25 19.12
CA ARG A 112 10.27 16.68 18.78
C ARG A 112 11.25 17.01 17.67
N SER A 113 12.44 16.42 17.68
CA SER A 113 13.44 16.64 16.63
C SER A 113 12.94 16.14 15.29
N ILE A 114 12.28 14.97 15.25
CA ILE A 114 11.71 14.41 14.03
C ILE A 114 10.59 15.30 13.48
N ILE A 115 9.65 15.74 14.33
CA ILE A 115 8.60 16.67 13.89
C ILE A 115 9.19 18.02 13.48
N GLY A 116 10.24 18.48 14.15
CA GLY A 116 10.97 19.71 13.86
C GLY A 116 11.70 19.73 12.50
N ILE A 117 11.91 18.56 11.88
CA ILE A 117 12.38 18.48 10.48
C ILE A 117 11.30 18.99 9.52
N TYR A 118 10.03 18.81 9.85
CA TYR A 118 8.89 19.13 8.98
C TYR A 118 8.22 20.47 9.29
N SER A 119 8.28 20.93 10.55
CA SER A 119 7.63 22.16 10.98
C SER A 119 8.55 22.98 11.87
N SER A 120 8.44 24.31 11.77
CA SER A 120 9.10 25.26 12.67
C SER A 120 8.16 25.82 13.74
N ASP A 121 6.87 25.46 13.70
CA ASP A 121 5.89 25.90 14.69
C ASP A 121 6.05 25.10 16.00
N LEU A 122 6.39 25.79 17.08
CA LEU A 122 6.62 25.20 18.40
C LEU A 122 5.39 24.47 18.95
N ALA A 123 4.17 24.95 18.69
CA ALA A 123 2.95 24.30 19.17
C ALA A 123 2.75 22.96 18.45
N VAL A 124 2.95 22.93 17.13
CA VAL A 124 2.87 21.71 16.32
C VAL A 124 3.96 20.71 16.71
N ILE A 125 5.19 21.17 16.95
CA ILE A 125 6.30 20.32 17.40
C ILE A 125 5.99 19.69 18.77
N GLN A 126 5.41 20.45 19.69
CA GLN A 126 5.07 19.95 21.02
C GLN A 126 3.95 18.91 20.97
N GLU A 127 2.84 19.22 20.30
CA GLU A 127 1.70 18.29 20.18
C GLU A 127 2.04 17.07 19.30
N GLY A 128 2.69 17.29 18.16
CA GLY A 128 3.16 16.22 17.28
C GLY A 128 4.17 15.32 17.99
N GLY A 129 5.03 15.91 18.82
CA GLY A 129 5.99 15.15 19.63
C GLY A 129 5.32 14.25 20.67
N LYS A 130 4.25 14.72 21.33
CA LYS A 130 3.45 13.90 22.27
C LYS A 130 2.80 12.72 21.54
N TYR A 131 2.13 12.99 20.41
CA TYR A 131 1.51 11.97 19.58
C TYR A 131 2.53 10.94 19.09
N LEU A 132 3.59 11.40 18.43
CA LEU A 132 4.59 10.53 17.80
C LEU A 132 5.26 9.62 18.82
N ARG A 133 5.56 10.14 20.02
CA ARG A 133 6.14 9.33 21.10
C ARG A 133 5.25 8.16 21.49
N ILE A 134 3.96 8.40 21.67
CA ILE A 134 3.00 7.34 22.04
C ILE A 134 2.77 6.41 20.85
N ALA A 135 2.45 6.97 19.68
CA ALA A 135 2.15 6.22 18.47
C ALA A 135 3.32 5.34 18.03
N SER A 136 4.57 5.72 18.29
CA SER A 136 5.76 4.93 17.97
C SER A 136 5.77 3.54 18.61
N LEU A 137 5.10 3.37 19.76
CA LEU A 137 4.96 2.06 20.42
C LEU A 137 4.09 1.09 19.61
N SER A 138 3.27 1.61 18.68
CA SER A 138 2.45 0.79 17.77
C SER A 138 3.25 0.21 16.60
N PHE A 139 4.45 0.73 16.31
CA PHE A 139 5.22 0.33 15.13
C PHE A 139 5.67 -1.12 15.17
N LEU A 140 6.06 -1.62 16.36
CA LEU A 140 6.43 -3.02 16.55
C LEU A 140 5.21 -3.96 16.37
N PRO A 141 4.08 -3.76 17.09
CA PRO A 141 2.87 -4.56 16.85
C PRO A 141 2.39 -4.52 15.40
N PHE A 142 2.41 -3.35 14.78
CA PHE A 142 2.05 -3.18 13.37
C PHE A 142 2.98 -3.96 12.45
N SER A 143 4.30 -3.92 12.68
CA SER A 143 5.28 -4.66 11.85
C SER A 143 5.00 -6.17 11.86
N VAL A 144 4.67 -6.72 13.03
CA VAL A 144 4.33 -8.14 13.18
C VAL A 144 2.97 -8.46 12.55
N SER A 145 1.93 -7.68 12.83
CA SER A 145 0.58 -7.92 12.29
C SER A 145 0.56 -7.78 10.76
N PHE A 146 1.30 -6.82 10.22
CA PHE A 146 1.44 -6.58 8.79
C PHE A 146 2.14 -7.74 8.07
N LEU A 147 3.22 -8.27 8.65
CA LEU A 147 3.89 -9.47 8.14
C LEU A 147 2.92 -10.66 8.06
N PHE A 148 2.28 -11.01 9.18
CA PHE A 148 1.36 -12.15 9.21
C PHE A 148 0.17 -11.96 8.28
N THR A 149 -0.34 -10.73 8.15
CA THR A 149 -1.43 -10.38 7.23
C THR A 149 -1.11 -10.79 5.81
N ILE A 150 0.06 -10.40 5.29
CA ILE A 150 0.46 -10.67 3.91
C ILE A 150 0.82 -12.14 3.72
N ILE A 151 1.58 -12.74 4.64
CA ILE A 151 2.00 -14.15 4.53
C ILE A 151 0.79 -15.10 4.60
N LEU A 152 -0.20 -14.83 5.47
CA LEU A 152 -1.46 -15.58 5.50
C LEU A 152 -2.25 -15.46 4.20
N ARG A 153 -2.22 -14.29 3.53
CA ARG A 153 -2.83 -14.14 2.19
C ARG A 153 -2.12 -15.02 1.17
N SER A 154 -0.78 -15.08 1.20
CA SER A 154 0.03 -15.93 0.31
C SER A 154 -0.24 -17.43 0.46
N VAL A 155 -0.71 -17.88 1.62
CA VAL A 155 -1.13 -19.28 1.87
C VAL A 155 -2.65 -19.48 1.83
N GLU A 156 -3.38 -18.56 1.17
CA GLU A 156 -4.85 -18.63 0.97
C GLU A 156 -5.68 -18.60 2.28
N ARG A 157 -5.13 -18.07 3.38
CA ARG A 157 -5.79 -17.89 4.69
C ARG A 157 -6.24 -16.45 4.94
N ILE A 158 -6.83 -15.84 3.91
CA ILE A 158 -7.17 -14.40 3.86
C ILE A 158 -8.17 -13.97 4.94
N ARG A 159 -9.14 -14.82 5.29
CA ARG A 159 -10.21 -14.47 6.25
C ARG A 159 -9.63 -14.02 7.59
N VAL A 160 -8.55 -14.67 8.05
CA VAL A 160 -7.92 -14.37 9.34
C VAL A 160 -7.29 -12.97 9.29
N SER A 161 -6.57 -12.67 8.20
CA SER A 161 -5.97 -11.36 7.96
C SER A 161 -7.01 -10.24 7.89
N VAL A 162 -8.12 -10.47 7.17
CA VAL A 162 -9.17 -9.45 7.01
C VAL A 162 -9.92 -9.21 8.32
N ILE A 163 -10.36 -10.27 8.99
CA ILE A 163 -11.14 -10.15 10.23
C ILE A 163 -10.30 -9.49 11.34
N SER A 164 -9.03 -9.88 11.50
CA SER A 164 -8.16 -9.27 12.50
C SER A 164 -7.96 -7.77 12.28
N THR A 165 -7.69 -7.34 11.04
CA THR A 165 -7.57 -5.91 10.71
C THR A 165 -8.88 -5.16 10.88
N VAL A 166 -10.02 -5.73 10.46
CA VAL A 166 -11.32 -5.05 10.62
C VAL A 166 -11.65 -4.85 12.11
N ILE A 167 -11.46 -5.88 12.96
CA ILE A 167 -11.64 -5.75 14.41
C ILE A 167 -10.73 -4.66 14.98
N SER A 168 -9.46 -4.63 14.58
CA SER A 168 -8.49 -3.63 15.03
C SER A 168 -8.90 -2.20 14.64
N LEU A 169 -9.32 -2.01 13.38
CA LEU A 169 -9.74 -0.72 12.86
C LEU A 169 -11.03 -0.23 13.52
N THR A 170 -12.03 -1.10 13.70
CA THR A 170 -13.27 -0.75 14.42
C THR A 170 -12.98 -0.41 15.88
N LEU A 171 -12.12 -1.19 16.55
CA LEU A 171 -11.68 -0.87 17.90
C LEU A 171 -10.95 0.48 17.93
N ASN A 172 -10.17 0.80 16.90
CA ASN A 172 -9.46 2.06 16.82
C ASN A 172 -10.40 3.26 16.81
N VAL A 173 -11.44 3.23 15.98
CA VAL A 173 -12.45 4.29 15.94
C VAL A 173 -13.13 4.48 17.30
N ILE A 174 -13.49 3.38 17.97
CA ILE A 174 -14.14 3.42 19.29
C ILE A 174 -13.18 4.03 20.33
N LEU A 175 -11.93 3.57 20.37
CA LEU A 175 -10.92 4.07 21.31
C LEU A 175 -10.52 5.52 21.02
N ASN A 176 -10.47 5.91 19.75
CA ASN A 176 -10.22 7.30 19.34
C ASN A 176 -11.31 8.20 19.91
N TYR A 177 -12.58 7.86 19.70
CA TYR A 177 -13.68 8.65 20.28
C TYR A 177 -13.56 8.77 21.81
N LEU A 178 -13.31 7.65 22.50
CA LEU A 178 -13.22 7.62 23.96
C LEU A 178 -12.02 8.41 24.52
N PHE A 179 -10.83 8.29 23.92
CA PHE A 179 -9.62 8.94 24.45
C PHE A 179 -9.42 10.36 23.94
N ILE A 180 -9.89 10.70 22.74
CA ILE A 180 -9.80 12.06 22.21
C ILE A 180 -10.74 12.98 23.00
N PHE A 181 -12.03 12.63 23.07
CA PHE A 181 -13.06 13.49 23.65
C PHE A 181 -13.30 13.26 25.14
N GLY A 182 -12.87 12.10 25.67
CA GLY A 182 -13.23 11.67 27.01
C GLY A 182 -14.66 11.16 27.06
N TYR A 183 -14.94 10.18 27.94
CA TYR A 183 -16.29 9.68 28.17
C TYR A 183 -16.42 9.12 29.59
N GLY A 184 -17.43 9.60 30.33
CA GLY A 184 -17.66 9.19 31.72
C GLY A 184 -16.46 9.51 32.62
N LYS A 185 -15.76 8.46 33.10
CA LYS A 185 -14.57 8.58 33.96
C LYS A 185 -13.25 8.73 33.19
N ILE A 186 -13.27 8.56 31.86
CA ILE A 186 -12.07 8.66 31.02
C ILE A 186 -11.84 10.14 30.69
N PRO A 187 -10.70 10.73 31.08
CA PRO A 187 -10.40 12.13 30.77
C PRO A 187 -10.15 12.31 29.27
N ALA A 188 -10.45 13.50 28.76
CA ALA A 188 -10.10 13.88 27.39
C ALA A 188 -8.57 14.02 27.27
N MET A 189 -7.95 13.14 26.50
CA MET A 189 -6.49 13.12 26.28
C MET A 189 -6.09 13.80 24.96
N GLY A 190 -7.05 14.21 24.13
CA GLY A 190 -6.82 14.86 22.85
C GLY A 190 -5.89 14.06 21.94
N VAL A 191 -4.86 14.72 21.41
CA VAL A 191 -3.90 14.15 20.44
C VAL A 191 -3.13 12.96 21.03
N ALA A 192 -2.81 12.97 22.32
CA ALA A 192 -2.19 11.83 22.99
C ALA A 192 -3.12 10.60 23.06
N GLY A 193 -4.43 10.85 23.20
CA GLY A 193 -5.47 9.83 23.18
C GLY A 193 -5.55 9.10 21.85
N ALA A 194 -5.44 9.84 20.73
CA ALA A 194 -5.38 9.26 19.40
C ALA A 194 -4.18 8.29 19.25
N GLY A 195 -3.00 8.71 19.71
CA GLY A 195 -1.81 7.85 19.72
C GLY A 195 -2.01 6.57 20.54
N LEU A 196 -2.62 6.67 21.73
CA LEU A 196 -2.88 5.53 22.60
C LEU A 196 -3.89 4.55 21.98
N ALA A 197 -4.96 5.05 21.37
CA ALA A 197 -5.92 4.25 20.63
C ALA A 197 -5.23 3.44 19.51
N THR A 198 -4.32 4.06 18.74
CA THR A 198 -3.55 3.36 17.70
C THR A 198 -2.70 2.24 18.29
N VAL A 199 -2.00 2.48 19.41
CA VAL A 199 -1.18 1.46 20.07
C VAL A 199 -2.02 0.25 20.49
N ILE A 200 -3.13 0.49 21.18
CA ILE A 200 -3.99 -0.60 21.67
C ILE A 200 -4.59 -1.38 20.50
N SER A 201 -5.10 -0.70 19.47
CA SER A 201 -5.68 -1.37 18.30
C SER A 201 -4.67 -2.23 17.55
N ARG A 202 -3.42 -1.77 17.39
CA ARG A 202 -2.37 -2.56 16.71
C ARG A 202 -1.88 -3.72 17.57
N LEU A 203 -1.82 -3.54 18.89
CA LEU A 203 -1.57 -4.65 19.82
C LEU A 203 -2.65 -5.72 19.73
N VAL A 204 -3.92 -5.32 19.71
CA VAL A 204 -5.05 -6.25 19.56
C VAL A 204 -4.99 -6.97 18.21
N GLU A 205 -4.69 -6.27 17.11
CA GLU A 205 -4.50 -6.89 15.79
C GLU A 205 -3.41 -7.97 15.83
N MET A 206 -2.24 -7.63 16.38
CA MET A 206 -1.11 -8.53 16.51
C MET A 206 -1.48 -9.76 17.36
N VAL A 207 -2.14 -9.56 18.50
CA VAL A 207 -2.55 -10.65 19.40
C VAL A 207 -3.55 -11.57 18.70
N ILE A 208 -4.57 -11.03 18.03
CA ILE A 208 -5.57 -11.83 17.31
C ILE A 208 -4.90 -12.63 16.20
N ILE A 209 -4.13 -11.98 15.33
CA ILE A 209 -3.57 -12.64 14.15
C ILE A 209 -2.55 -13.72 14.53
N LEU A 210 -1.72 -13.49 15.55
CA LEU A 210 -0.80 -14.49 16.08
C LEU A 210 -1.56 -15.64 16.75
N THR A 211 -2.46 -15.33 17.69
CA THR A 211 -3.20 -16.37 18.43
C THR A 211 -3.95 -17.29 17.48
N VAL A 212 -4.70 -16.73 16.52
CA VAL A 212 -5.44 -17.54 15.53
C VAL A 212 -4.48 -18.34 14.65
N SER A 213 -3.35 -17.77 14.25
CA SER A 213 -2.35 -18.47 13.44
C SER A 213 -1.75 -19.68 14.14
N TYR A 214 -1.38 -19.55 15.41
CA TYR A 214 -0.78 -20.63 16.20
C TYR A 214 -1.82 -21.66 16.65
N VAL A 215 -3.03 -21.24 17.06
CA VAL A 215 -4.11 -22.16 17.46
C VAL A 215 -4.60 -22.99 16.27
N LYS A 216 -4.77 -22.38 15.10
CA LYS A 216 -5.17 -23.09 13.87
C LYS A 216 -3.99 -23.79 13.17
N LYS A 217 -2.76 -23.65 13.70
CA LYS A 217 -1.52 -24.21 13.15
C LYS A 217 -1.36 -23.90 11.66
N TYR A 218 -1.59 -22.65 11.28
CA TYR A 218 -1.41 -22.22 9.89
C TYR A 218 0.07 -22.31 9.49
N PRO A 219 0.38 -22.44 8.18
CA PRO A 219 1.75 -22.60 7.69
C PRO A 219 2.80 -21.63 8.26
N PRO A 220 2.53 -20.31 8.42
CA PRO A 220 3.52 -19.38 8.98
C PRO A 220 3.72 -19.50 10.50
N ALA A 221 2.91 -20.28 11.22
CA ALA A 221 3.05 -20.49 12.65
C ALA A 221 4.17 -21.50 12.96
N GLY A 222 5.42 -21.03 12.84
CA GLY A 222 6.62 -21.79 13.20
C GLY A 222 7.01 -21.63 14.67
N THR A 223 7.71 -22.62 15.22
CA THR A 223 8.43 -22.47 16.49
C THR A 223 9.61 -21.52 16.31
N LEU A 224 10.15 -20.94 17.40
CA LEU A 224 11.32 -20.05 17.33
C LEU A 224 12.49 -20.69 16.56
N ARG A 225 12.77 -21.97 16.81
CA ARG A 225 13.84 -22.71 16.09
C ARG A 225 13.60 -22.76 14.58
N GLU A 226 12.36 -22.96 14.15
CA GLU A 226 12.01 -23.01 12.72
C GLU A 226 12.07 -21.61 12.10
N LEU A 227 11.59 -20.58 12.80
CA LEU A 227 11.63 -19.19 12.31
C LEU A 227 13.06 -18.69 12.12
N PHE A 228 13.99 -19.06 13.00
CA PHE A 228 15.41 -18.67 12.93
C PHE A 228 16.31 -19.68 12.21
N SER A 229 15.74 -20.56 11.37
CA SER A 229 16.49 -21.61 10.66
C SER A 229 17.08 -21.17 9.31
N PHE A 230 17.07 -19.87 9.00
CA PHE A 230 17.52 -19.35 7.71
C PHE A 230 19.05 -19.39 7.54
N SER A 231 19.50 -19.67 6.32
CA SER A 231 20.92 -19.67 5.95
C SER A 231 21.33 -18.35 5.30
N THR A 232 22.65 -18.08 5.27
CA THR A 232 23.21 -16.92 4.55
C THR A 232 22.90 -16.96 3.05
N THR A 233 22.85 -18.16 2.47
CA THR A 233 22.43 -18.39 1.08
C THR A 233 20.98 -17.96 0.85
N PHE A 234 20.08 -18.36 1.75
CA PHE A 234 18.67 -17.95 1.68
C PHE A 234 18.54 -16.42 1.83
N ALA A 235 19.26 -15.81 2.77
CA ALA A 235 19.26 -14.37 2.95
C ALA A 235 19.71 -13.63 1.67
N ALA A 236 20.77 -14.10 1.01
CA ALA A 236 21.24 -13.52 -0.24
C ALA A 236 20.22 -13.65 -1.40
N GLN A 237 19.54 -14.80 -1.50
CA GLN A 237 18.47 -15.02 -2.47
C GLN A 237 17.27 -14.11 -2.19
N PHE A 238 16.84 -14.03 -0.93
CA PHE A 238 15.77 -13.16 -0.49
C PHE A 238 16.07 -11.70 -0.83
N SER A 239 17.26 -11.21 -0.49
CA SER A 239 17.67 -9.82 -0.76
C SER A 239 17.64 -9.48 -2.24
N ARG A 240 18.00 -10.40 -3.14
CA ARG A 240 17.92 -10.18 -4.60
C ARG A 240 16.49 -9.90 -5.08
N ILE A 241 15.49 -10.45 -4.38
CA ILE A 241 14.08 -10.26 -4.71
C ILE A 241 13.50 -9.05 -3.98
N ALA A 242 13.74 -8.93 -2.67
CA ALA A 242 13.12 -7.91 -1.82
C ALA A 242 13.72 -6.52 -1.99
N VAL A 243 15.05 -6.38 -2.15
CA VAL A 243 15.71 -5.07 -2.27
C VAL A 243 15.18 -4.26 -3.48
N PRO A 244 15.03 -4.84 -4.69
CA PRO A 244 14.40 -4.12 -5.79
C PRO A 244 12.98 -3.63 -5.48
N VAL A 245 12.18 -4.40 -4.73
CA VAL A 245 10.83 -3.99 -4.33
C VAL A 245 10.90 -2.84 -3.33
N ILE A 246 11.73 -2.93 -2.29
CA ILE A 246 11.91 -1.85 -1.31
C ILE A 246 12.32 -0.55 -2.01
N LEU A 247 13.32 -0.61 -2.91
CA LEU A 247 13.76 0.55 -3.67
C LEU A 247 12.65 1.10 -4.57
N ASN A 248 11.87 0.22 -5.21
CA ASN A 248 10.75 0.62 -6.03
C ASN A 248 9.68 1.38 -5.22
N GLU A 249 9.30 0.90 -4.04
CA GLU A 249 8.30 1.56 -3.20
C GLU A 249 8.80 2.91 -2.65
N ILE A 250 10.06 2.98 -2.18
CA ILE A 250 10.65 4.24 -1.70
C ILE A 250 10.71 5.28 -2.82
N MET A 251 11.24 4.89 -3.98
CA MET A 251 11.37 5.79 -5.13
C MET A 251 10.01 6.17 -5.70
N TRP A 252 9.01 5.29 -5.64
CA TRP A 252 7.63 5.60 -5.99
C TRP A 252 7.04 6.65 -5.05
N GLY A 253 7.18 6.47 -3.72
CA GLY A 253 6.72 7.45 -2.72
C GLY A 253 7.41 8.82 -2.83
N MET A 254 8.70 8.84 -3.17
CA MET A 254 9.41 10.09 -3.46
C MET A 254 8.89 10.74 -4.76
N GLY A 255 8.58 9.94 -5.79
CA GLY A 255 8.03 10.46 -7.04
C GLY A 255 6.66 11.09 -6.87
N THR A 256 5.75 10.46 -6.13
CA THR A 256 4.42 11.02 -5.83
C THR A 256 4.53 12.31 -5.02
N THR A 257 5.49 12.38 -4.08
CA THR A 257 5.80 13.62 -3.36
C THR A 257 6.26 14.72 -4.32
N LEU A 258 7.11 14.40 -5.30
CA LEU A 258 7.58 15.36 -6.29
C LEU A 258 6.44 15.84 -7.21
N GLN A 259 5.48 14.99 -7.56
CA GLN A 259 4.26 15.40 -8.28
C GLN A 259 3.51 16.47 -7.49
N SER A 260 3.30 16.26 -6.19
CA SER A 260 2.67 17.26 -5.32
C SER A 260 3.45 18.57 -5.29
N VAL A 261 4.79 18.53 -5.24
CA VAL A 261 5.64 19.73 -5.30
C VAL A 261 5.48 20.48 -6.62
N ILE A 262 5.41 19.77 -7.75
CA ILE A 262 5.21 20.38 -9.07
C ILE A 262 3.90 21.18 -9.07
N PHE A 263 2.78 20.58 -8.68
CA PHE A 263 1.48 21.28 -8.65
C PHE A 263 1.43 22.40 -7.61
N ALA A 264 2.04 22.21 -6.44
CA ALA A 264 2.10 23.23 -5.39
C ALA A 264 2.85 24.49 -5.83
N ARG A 265 3.89 24.33 -6.66
CA ARG A 265 4.64 25.46 -7.22
C ARG A 265 4.00 26.09 -8.45
N THR A 266 3.05 25.40 -9.09
CA THR A 266 2.28 25.98 -10.21
C THR A 266 1.29 27.02 -9.71
N ASN A 267 0.36 26.64 -8.83
CA ASN A 267 -0.51 27.55 -8.08
C ASN A 267 -1.32 26.77 -7.03
N THR A 268 -1.95 27.50 -6.11
CA THR A 268 -2.73 26.94 -4.98
C THR A 268 -3.93 26.12 -5.44
N ASP A 269 -4.65 26.57 -6.47
CA ASP A 269 -5.82 25.85 -6.98
C ASP A 269 -5.44 24.52 -7.66
N ALA A 270 -4.28 24.46 -8.31
CA ALA A 270 -3.78 23.26 -8.99
C ALA A 270 -3.41 22.17 -7.99
N ILE A 271 -2.74 22.50 -6.88
CA ILE A 271 -2.43 21.52 -5.83
C ILE A 271 -3.68 21.08 -5.06
N ALA A 272 -4.65 21.98 -4.84
CA ALA A 272 -5.93 21.63 -4.26
C ALA A 272 -6.67 20.59 -5.14
N ALA A 273 -6.77 20.87 -6.45
CA ALA A 273 -7.36 19.95 -7.42
C ALA A 273 -6.62 18.60 -7.47
N PHE A 274 -5.28 18.61 -7.45
CA PHE A 274 -4.46 17.40 -7.46
C PHE A 274 -4.68 16.53 -6.21
N ASN A 275 -4.71 17.14 -5.02
CA ASN A 275 -4.92 16.43 -3.76
C ASN A 275 -6.32 15.79 -3.68
N ILE A 276 -7.36 16.52 -4.12
CA ILE A 276 -8.72 15.96 -4.19
C ILE A 276 -8.75 14.81 -5.20
N THR A 277 -8.12 14.98 -6.38
CA THR A 277 -8.02 13.92 -7.39
C THR A 277 -7.34 12.67 -6.86
N ASN A 278 -6.22 12.81 -6.14
CA ASN A 278 -5.52 11.67 -5.52
C ASN A 278 -6.36 11.00 -4.44
N THR A 279 -7.09 11.78 -3.64
CA THR A 279 -7.98 11.24 -2.61
C THR A 279 -9.05 10.34 -3.22
N ILE A 280 -9.72 10.80 -4.28
CA ILE A 280 -10.73 9.99 -4.98
C ILE A 280 -10.08 8.83 -5.75
N SER A 281 -8.91 9.06 -6.37
CA SER A 281 -8.15 8.00 -7.06
C SER A 281 -7.70 6.89 -6.11
N ASN A 282 -7.50 7.15 -4.82
CA ASN A 282 -7.16 6.11 -3.85
C ASN A 282 -8.32 5.12 -3.65
N LEU A 283 -9.57 5.57 -3.76
CA LEU A 283 -10.74 4.69 -3.66
C LEU A 283 -10.81 3.72 -4.84
N THR A 284 -10.48 4.19 -6.04
CA THR A 284 -10.41 3.33 -7.24
C THR A 284 -9.16 2.45 -7.24
N TRP A 285 -8.06 2.92 -6.64
CA TRP A 285 -6.83 2.15 -6.45
C TRP A 285 -7.05 0.88 -5.62
N VAL A 286 -7.89 0.94 -4.58
CA VAL A 286 -8.25 -0.20 -3.73
C VAL A 286 -8.75 -1.41 -4.56
N PHE A 287 -9.49 -1.15 -5.63
CA PHE A 287 -9.99 -2.20 -6.51
C PHE A 287 -8.83 -2.91 -7.24
N TYR A 288 -7.95 -2.14 -7.90
CA TYR A 288 -6.86 -2.73 -8.68
C TYR A 288 -5.79 -3.40 -7.81
N ILE A 289 -5.46 -2.84 -6.65
CA ILE A 289 -4.50 -3.47 -5.74
C ILE A 289 -5.05 -4.79 -5.19
N GLY A 290 -6.37 -4.88 -4.95
CA GLY A 290 -7.03 -6.13 -4.57
C GLY A 290 -6.93 -7.21 -5.64
N LEU A 291 -7.21 -6.86 -6.91
CA LEU A 291 -7.05 -7.78 -8.04
C LEU A 291 -5.60 -8.26 -8.20
N ALA A 292 -4.63 -7.35 -8.10
CA ALA A 292 -3.22 -7.69 -8.26
C ALA A 292 -2.69 -8.57 -7.13
N ASN A 293 -3.06 -8.30 -5.87
CA ASN A 293 -2.69 -9.18 -4.76
C ASN A 293 -3.33 -10.56 -4.90
N GLY A 294 -4.62 -10.62 -5.26
CA GLY A 294 -5.32 -11.89 -5.46
C GLY A 294 -4.66 -12.76 -6.54
N VAL A 295 -4.36 -12.17 -7.72
CA VAL A 295 -3.72 -12.92 -8.79
C VAL A 295 -2.26 -13.28 -8.47
N SER A 296 -1.54 -12.43 -7.72
CA SER A 296 -0.17 -12.70 -7.29
C SER A 296 -0.07 -14.00 -6.50
N VAL A 297 -1.03 -14.27 -5.62
CA VAL A 297 -1.09 -15.53 -4.85
C VAL A 297 -1.35 -16.71 -5.78
N MET A 298 -2.31 -16.58 -6.71
CA MET A 298 -2.66 -17.66 -7.64
C MET A 298 -1.51 -18.02 -8.60
N ILE A 299 -0.82 -17.01 -9.13
CA ILE A 299 0.32 -17.20 -10.04
C ILE A 299 1.51 -17.77 -9.27
N GLY A 300 1.86 -17.19 -8.11
CA GLY A 300 2.96 -17.68 -7.28
C GLY A 300 2.76 -19.15 -6.88
N LYS A 301 1.56 -19.51 -6.43
CA LYS A 301 1.20 -20.90 -6.12
C LYS A 301 1.38 -21.83 -7.33
N LYS A 302 0.91 -21.43 -8.51
CA LYS A 302 1.03 -22.24 -9.73
C LYS A 302 2.48 -22.42 -10.21
N ILE A 303 3.31 -21.39 -10.05
CA ILE A 303 4.74 -21.49 -10.31
C ILE A 303 5.38 -22.50 -9.36
N GLY A 304 5.05 -22.41 -8.07
CA GLY A 304 5.50 -23.36 -7.05
C GLY A 304 5.05 -24.81 -7.29
N GLU A 305 3.85 -25.02 -7.82
CA GLU A 305 3.36 -26.36 -8.22
C GLU A 305 4.11 -26.94 -9.44
N GLY A 306 5.00 -26.17 -10.10
CA GLY A 306 5.62 -26.52 -11.38
C GLY A 306 4.69 -26.38 -12.59
N ASP A 307 3.45 -25.89 -12.39
CA ASP A 307 2.43 -25.72 -13.43
C ASP A 307 2.57 -24.34 -14.10
N HIS A 308 3.70 -24.16 -14.80
CA HIS A 308 4.05 -22.92 -15.49
C HIS A 308 3.07 -22.56 -16.62
N LEU A 309 2.43 -23.56 -17.23
CA LEU A 309 1.43 -23.35 -18.27
C LEU A 309 0.18 -22.65 -17.70
N THR A 310 -0.37 -23.17 -16.60
CA THR A 310 -1.52 -22.54 -15.93
C THR A 310 -1.15 -21.18 -15.35
N ALA A 311 0.07 -21.02 -14.81
CA ALA A 311 0.56 -19.72 -14.34
C ALA A 311 0.53 -18.65 -15.46
N ARG A 312 1.01 -19.01 -16.66
CA ARG A 312 0.95 -18.12 -17.84
C ARG A 312 -0.48 -17.83 -18.29
N GLU A 313 -1.36 -18.81 -18.23
CA GLU A 313 -2.78 -18.62 -18.57
C GLU A 313 -3.47 -17.68 -17.56
N TYR A 314 -3.19 -17.80 -16.26
CA TYR A 314 -3.69 -16.89 -15.23
C TYR A 314 -3.19 -15.46 -15.44
N ALA A 315 -1.89 -15.30 -15.72
CA ALA A 315 -1.31 -14.01 -16.07
C ALA A 315 -1.96 -13.40 -17.33
N LYS A 316 -2.19 -14.20 -18.37
CA LYS A 316 -2.89 -13.77 -19.60
C LYS A 316 -4.32 -13.30 -19.33
N ARG A 317 -5.05 -14.04 -18.48
CA ARG A 317 -6.43 -13.70 -18.11
C ARG A 317 -6.49 -12.39 -17.34
N ILE A 318 -5.66 -12.20 -16.31
CA ILE A 318 -5.71 -10.97 -15.51
C ILE A 318 -5.27 -9.73 -16.29
N ILE A 319 -4.22 -9.84 -17.11
CA ILE A 319 -3.71 -8.74 -17.92
C ILE A 319 -4.76 -8.23 -18.92
N ARG A 320 -5.63 -9.12 -19.40
CA ARG A 320 -6.77 -8.76 -20.27
C ARG A 320 -7.97 -8.27 -19.47
N PHE A 321 -8.28 -8.94 -18.36
CA PHE A 321 -9.46 -8.65 -17.57
C PHE A 321 -9.36 -7.31 -16.83
N ALA A 322 -8.22 -6.98 -16.23
CA ALA A 322 -8.09 -5.77 -15.42
C ALA A 322 -8.35 -4.48 -16.22
N PRO A 323 -7.78 -4.27 -17.42
CA PRO A 323 -8.13 -3.10 -18.25
C PRO A 323 -9.60 -3.04 -18.66
N LEU A 324 -10.27 -4.19 -18.85
CA LEU A 324 -11.69 -4.24 -19.18
C LEU A 324 -12.60 -3.77 -18.03
N THR A 325 -12.10 -3.76 -16.79
CA THR A 325 -12.83 -3.18 -15.65
C THR A 325 -12.75 -1.66 -15.60
N ALA A 326 -11.85 -1.03 -16.37
CA ALA A 326 -11.60 0.41 -16.32
C ALA A 326 -12.83 1.30 -16.61
N PRO A 327 -13.72 0.98 -17.57
CA PRO A 327 -14.93 1.78 -17.79
C PRO A 327 -15.86 1.80 -16.56
N ALA A 328 -15.99 0.67 -15.85
CA ALA A 328 -16.80 0.61 -14.63
C ALA A 328 -16.19 1.45 -13.50
N VAL A 329 -14.86 1.38 -13.33
CA VAL A 329 -14.12 2.17 -12.35
C VAL A 329 -14.13 3.66 -12.71
N ALA A 330 -14.06 4.01 -13.99
CA ALA A 330 -14.23 5.37 -14.49
C ALA A 330 -15.65 5.89 -14.23
N GLY A 331 -16.67 5.06 -14.43
CA GLY A 331 -18.06 5.39 -14.08
C GLY A 331 -18.21 5.72 -12.59
N LEU A 332 -17.60 4.92 -11.72
CA LEU A 332 -17.53 5.21 -10.29
C LEU A 332 -16.80 6.53 -10.00
N LEU A 333 -15.66 6.79 -10.66
CA LEU A 333 -14.93 8.06 -10.53
C LEU A 333 -15.80 9.26 -10.90
N PHE A 334 -16.53 9.19 -12.02
CA PHE A 334 -17.42 10.28 -12.44
C PHE A 334 -18.64 10.44 -11.52
N PHE A 335 -19.16 9.35 -10.96
CA PHE A 335 -20.18 9.44 -9.93
C PHE A 335 -19.66 10.14 -8.67
N LEU A 336 -18.49 9.73 -8.17
CA LEU A 336 -17.85 10.35 -6.99
C LEU A 336 -17.49 11.82 -7.24
N ARG A 337 -17.15 12.18 -8.48
CA ARG A 337 -16.92 13.58 -8.90
C ARG A 337 -18.11 14.49 -8.60
N LEU A 338 -19.34 14.01 -8.81
CA LEU A 338 -20.56 14.80 -8.58
C LEU A 338 -20.75 15.14 -7.10
N LEU A 339 -20.16 14.36 -6.20
CA LEU A 339 -20.25 14.57 -4.77
C LEU A 339 -19.24 15.59 -4.24
N ILE A 340 -18.20 15.93 -5.03
CA ILE A 340 -17.09 16.79 -4.59
C ILE A 340 -17.55 18.18 -4.14
N PRO A 341 -18.40 18.92 -4.88
CA PRO A 341 -18.84 20.25 -4.45
C PRO A 341 -19.62 20.27 -3.14
N PHE A 342 -20.18 19.14 -2.71
CA PHE A 342 -20.90 19.01 -1.44
C PHE A 342 -19.97 18.80 -0.25
N PHE A 343 -18.78 18.21 -0.47
CA PHE A 343 -17.81 17.89 0.58
C PHE A 343 -16.63 18.86 0.62
N PHE A 344 -16.30 19.51 -0.50
CA PHE A 344 -15.16 20.40 -0.62
C PHE A 344 -15.61 21.78 -1.08
N ASN A 345 -15.30 22.80 -0.29
CA ASN A 345 -15.48 24.19 -0.69
C ASN A 345 -14.29 24.60 -1.58
N VAL A 346 -14.44 24.46 -2.89
CA VAL A 346 -13.37 24.68 -3.88
C VAL A 346 -13.69 25.88 -4.75
N SER A 347 -12.66 26.65 -5.12
CA SER A 347 -12.80 27.73 -6.08
C SER A 347 -13.30 27.20 -7.44
N PRO A 348 -14.01 28.01 -8.24
CA PRO A 348 -14.41 27.61 -9.60
C PRO A 348 -13.22 27.19 -10.47
N GLU A 349 -12.07 27.80 -10.25
CA GLU A 349 -10.83 27.50 -10.98
C GLU A 349 -10.25 26.13 -10.60
N ALA A 350 -10.15 25.82 -9.30
CA ALA A 350 -9.74 24.50 -8.83
C ALA A 350 -10.71 23.40 -9.31
N LEU A 351 -12.02 23.67 -9.37
CA LEU A 351 -13.00 22.73 -9.90
C LEU A 351 -12.77 22.48 -11.41
N SER A 352 -12.40 23.50 -12.18
CA SER A 352 -12.03 23.36 -13.59
C SER A 352 -10.81 22.45 -13.76
N TYR A 353 -9.73 22.69 -13.01
CA TYR A 353 -8.53 21.84 -13.01
C TYR A 353 -8.86 20.40 -12.64
N LEU A 354 -9.64 20.20 -11.58
CA LEU A 354 -10.09 18.89 -11.13
C LEU A 354 -10.83 18.15 -12.24
N ASN A 355 -11.73 18.83 -12.96
CA ASN A 355 -12.48 18.22 -14.06
C ASN A 355 -11.55 17.71 -15.17
N SER A 356 -10.55 18.49 -15.56
CA SER A 356 -9.56 18.05 -16.54
C SER A 356 -8.73 16.87 -16.04
N MET A 357 -8.30 16.89 -14.77
CA MET A 357 -7.55 15.79 -14.17
C MET A 357 -8.37 14.49 -14.12
N PHE A 358 -9.66 14.56 -13.81
CA PHE A 358 -10.55 13.40 -13.75
C PHE A 358 -10.74 12.75 -15.11
N ILE A 359 -10.90 13.55 -16.18
CA ILE A 359 -11.00 13.04 -17.54
C ILE A 359 -9.72 12.31 -17.94
N LEU A 360 -8.55 12.92 -17.68
CA LEU A 360 -7.25 12.31 -17.96
C LEU A 360 -7.02 11.03 -17.14
N LEU A 361 -7.40 11.03 -15.86
CA LEU A 361 -7.33 9.86 -15.00
C LEU A 361 -8.25 8.72 -15.49
N ALA A 362 -9.47 9.05 -15.94
CA ALA A 362 -10.40 8.09 -16.50
C ALA A 362 -9.83 7.43 -17.78
N ILE A 363 -9.18 8.22 -18.65
CA ILE A 363 -8.47 7.72 -19.83
C ILE A 363 -7.26 6.86 -19.43
N ALA A 364 -6.58 7.21 -18.33
CA ALA A 364 -5.41 6.48 -17.84
C ALA A 364 -5.75 5.13 -17.17
N TYR A 365 -6.97 4.94 -16.65
CA TYR A 365 -7.35 3.73 -15.90
C TYR A 365 -7.09 2.38 -16.58
N PRO A 366 -7.39 2.14 -17.88
CA PRO A 366 -7.07 0.86 -18.50
C PRO A 366 -5.56 0.56 -18.47
N PHE A 367 -4.73 1.57 -18.65
CA PHE A 367 -3.26 1.44 -18.59
C PHE A 367 -2.78 1.22 -17.16
N ARG A 368 -3.34 1.96 -16.21
CA ARG A 368 -3.04 1.81 -14.78
C ARG A 368 -3.45 0.43 -14.24
N ALA A 369 -4.62 -0.07 -14.65
CA ALA A 369 -5.08 -1.42 -14.34
C ALA A 369 -4.14 -2.49 -14.88
N PHE A 370 -3.67 -2.32 -16.13
CA PHE A 370 -2.64 -3.17 -16.72
C PHE A 370 -1.34 -3.12 -15.92
N ASN A 371 -0.82 -1.92 -15.62
CA ASN A 371 0.48 -1.76 -14.95
C ASN A 371 0.48 -2.37 -13.54
N ILE A 372 -0.54 -2.07 -12.72
CA ILE A 372 -0.65 -2.62 -11.36
C ILE A 372 -0.67 -4.15 -11.38
N THR A 373 -1.49 -4.74 -12.27
CA THR A 373 -1.58 -6.20 -12.37
C THR A 373 -0.35 -6.84 -12.97
N MET A 374 0.34 -6.17 -13.91
CA MET A 374 1.58 -6.64 -14.48
C MET A 374 2.75 -6.58 -13.49
N ILE A 375 2.91 -5.47 -12.77
CA ILE A 375 3.98 -5.26 -11.79
C ILE A 375 3.77 -6.19 -10.60
N ILE A 376 2.65 -6.01 -9.88
CA ILE A 376 2.43 -6.68 -8.60
C ILE A 376 1.89 -8.09 -8.82
N GLY A 377 0.89 -8.23 -9.69
CA GLY A 377 0.19 -9.49 -9.90
C GLY A 377 1.00 -10.56 -10.63
N VAL A 378 1.76 -10.19 -11.66
CA VAL A 378 2.44 -11.13 -12.54
C VAL A 378 3.93 -11.18 -12.27
N SER A 379 4.60 -10.03 -12.37
CA SER A 379 6.06 -10.00 -12.42
C SER A 379 6.70 -10.17 -11.04
N ARG A 380 6.17 -9.51 -9.98
CA ARG A 380 6.59 -9.79 -8.60
C ARG A 380 6.31 -11.24 -8.22
N ALA A 381 5.11 -11.75 -8.51
CA ALA A 381 4.74 -13.15 -8.24
C ALA A 381 5.66 -14.17 -8.93
N GLY A 382 6.13 -13.83 -10.14
CA GLY A 382 7.09 -14.62 -10.89
C GLY A 382 8.56 -14.39 -10.51
N GLY A 383 8.86 -13.59 -9.49
CA GLY A 383 10.22 -13.37 -9.02
C GLY A 383 11.04 -12.38 -9.85
N ASP A 384 10.46 -11.72 -10.84
CA ASP A 384 11.15 -10.78 -11.74
C ASP A 384 11.13 -9.34 -11.20
N THR A 385 11.44 -9.18 -9.91
CA THR A 385 11.30 -7.90 -9.19
C THR A 385 12.28 -6.84 -9.67
N ARG A 386 13.47 -7.24 -10.15
CA ARG A 386 14.46 -6.31 -10.68
C ARG A 386 13.98 -5.61 -11.96
N TYR A 387 13.46 -6.37 -12.92
CA TYR A 387 12.93 -5.78 -14.14
C TYR A 387 11.78 -4.84 -13.80
N CYS A 388 10.85 -5.28 -12.93
CA CYS A 388 9.75 -4.45 -12.43
C CYS A 388 10.22 -3.09 -11.94
N ALA A 389 11.15 -3.10 -10.99
CA ALA A 389 11.64 -1.88 -10.37
C ALA A 389 12.28 -0.95 -11.41
N ILE A 390 13.08 -1.49 -12.34
CA ILE A 390 13.75 -0.69 -13.35
C ILE A 390 12.74 0.00 -14.25
N TYR A 391 11.81 -0.73 -14.88
CA TYR A 391 10.91 -0.10 -15.84
C TYR A 391 9.88 0.79 -15.15
N ASP A 392 9.37 0.40 -13.99
CA ASP A 392 8.39 1.20 -13.26
C ASP A 392 8.97 2.55 -12.82
N LEU A 393 10.22 2.56 -12.33
CA LEU A 393 10.89 3.79 -11.94
C LEU A 393 11.39 4.62 -13.13
N PHE A 394 11.83 3.97 -14.21
CA PHE A 394 12.40 4.67 -15.37
C PHE A 394 11.41 5.65 -15.99
N PHE A 395 10.18 5.22 -16.30
CA PHE A 395 9.19 6.11 -16.93
C PHE A 395 8.76 7.24 -16.00
N MET A 396 8.67 6.97 -14.69
CA MET A 396 8.31 7.98 -13.70
C MET A 396 9.40 9.05 -13.60
N TRP A 397 10.64 8.64 -13.33
CA TRP A 397 11.75 9.54 -12.98
C TRP A 397 12.46 10.13 -14.19
N ALA A 398 12.60 9.38 -15.29
CA ALA A 398 13.34 9.86 -16.45
C ALA A 398 12.46 10.63 -17.44
N ILE A 399 11.14 10.42 -17.43
CA ILE A 399 10.24 10.98 -18.45
C ILE A 399 9.11 11.80 -17.83
N ALA A 400 8.20 11.17 -17.07
CA ALA A 400 6.97 11.83 -16.62
C ALA A 400 7.23 13.02 -15.69
N LEU A 401 8.07 12.84 -14.66
CA LEU A 401 8.40 13.91 -13.71
C LEU A 401 9.19 15.06 -14.35
N PRO A 402 10.29 14.81 -15.12
CA PRO A 402 10.98 15.89 -15.82
C PRO A 402 10.09 16.62 -16.83
N ALA A 403 9.28 15.88 -17.61
CA ALA A 403 8.38 16.50 -18.59
C ALA A 403 7.31 17.37 -17.92
N ALA A 404 6.71 16.90 -16.83
CA ALA A 404 5.75 17.68 -16.05
C ALA A 404 6.39 18.93 -15.43
N ALA A 405 7.60 18.82 -14.89
CA ALA A 405 8.34 19.96 -14.32
C ALA A 405 8.74 21.00 -15.38
N ILE A 406 9.20 20.54 -16.55
CA ILE A 406 9.52 21.41 -17.69
C ILE A 406 8.25 22.12 -18.19
N ALA A 407 7.16 21.39 -18.37
CA ALA A 407 5.87 21.97 -18.76
C ALA A 407 5.40 23.03 -17.76
N ALA A 408 5.48 22.74 -16.46
CA ALA A 408 5.07 23.65 -15.40
C ALA A 408 5.96 24.90 -15.32
N PHE A 409 7.28 24.73 -15.19
CA PHE A 409 8.17 25.82 -14.80
C PHE A 409 8.82 26.57 -15.97
N ARG A 410 9.07 25.89 -17.10
CA ARG A 410 9.73 26.53 -18.25
C ARG A 410 8.74 27.18 -19.20
N PHE A 411 7.60 26.52 -19.40
CA PHE A 411 6.58 26.92 -20.38
C PHE A 411 5.33 27.53 -19.76
N GLY A 412 5.14 27.44 -18.44
CA GLY A 412 3.90 27.91 -17.80
C GLY A 412 2.66 27.20 -18.36
N ALA A 413 2.80 25.91 -18.69
CA ALA A 413 1.76 25.13 -19.35
C ALA A 413 0.48 25.07 -18.51
N PRO A 414 -0.70 24.92 -19.15
CA PRO A 414 -1.95 24.75 -18.42
C PRO A 414 -1.93 23.46 -17.59
N VAL A 415 -2.64 23.47 -16.46
CA VAL A 415 -2.62 22.39 -15.44
C VAL A 415 -2.97 21.02 -16.02
N TRP A 416 -3.91 20.95 -16.97
CA TRP A 416 -4.27 19.68 -17.62
C TRP A 416 -3.09 19.06 -18.39
N LEU A 417 -2.23 19.88 -19.00
CA LEU A 417 -1.06 19.39 -19.75
C LEU A 417 0.04 18.91 -18.80
N ILE A 418 0.23 19.60 -17.68
CA ILE A 418 1.13 19.13 -16.60
C ILE A 418 0.65 17.76 -16.10
N TYR A 419 -0.64 17.61 -15.81
CA TYR A 419 -1.22 16.35 -15.37
C TYR A 419 -1.16 15.25 -16.43
N PHE A 420 -1.32 15.60 -17.71
CA PHE A 420 -1.12 14.67 -18.81
C PHE A 420 0.31 14.09 -18.81
N PHE A 421 1.34 14.91 -18.61
CA PHE A 421 2.71 14.41 -18.50
C PHE A 421 2.91 13.50 -17.29
N VAL A 422 2.28 13.82 -16.15
CA VAL A 422 2.29 12.92 -14.98
C VAL A 422 1.65 11.57 -15.31
N MET A 423 0.48 11.56 -15.96
CA MET A 423 -0.23 10.33 -16.35
C MET A 423 0.43 9.58 -17.53
N SER A 424 1.31 10.24 -18.29
CA SER A 424 1.95 9.64 -19.46
C SER A 424 2.75 8.38 -19.12
N GLU A 425 3.27 8.27 -17.89
CA GLU A 425 3.98 7.08 -17.44
C GLU A 425 3.12 5.82 -17.54
N GLU A 426 1.82 5.93 -17.29
CA GLU A 426 0.92 4.78 -17.29
C GLU A 426 0.81 4.20 -18.70
N ILE A 427 0.72 5.07 -19.70
CA ILE A 427 0.66 4.69 -21.11
C ILE A 427 2.01 4.10 -21.55
N MET A 428 3.12 4.73 -21.19
CA MET A 428 4.45 4.30 -21.61
C MET A 428 4.86 2.95 -21.02
N LYS A 429 4.51 2.68 -19.76
CA LYS A 429 4.81 1.41 -19.05
C LYS A 429 4.15 0.18 -19.69
N VAL A 430 3.06 0.37 -20.43
CA VAL A 430 2.30 -0.74 -21.06
C VAL A 430 3.15 -1.50 -22.06
N PHE A 431 3.94 -0.80 -22.88
CA PHE A 431 4.77 -1.41 -23.91
C PHE A 431 5.85 -2.38 -23.35
N PRO A 432 6.76 -1.95 -22.44
CA PRO A 432 7.74 -2.85 -21.85
C PRO A 432 7.10 -3.91 -20.95
N GLY A 433 5.96 -3.63 -20.31
CA GLY A 433 5.18 -4.64 -19.60
C GLY A 433 4.68 -5.75 -20.54
N LEU A 434 4.08 -5.40 -21.67
CA LEU A 434 3.60 -6.37 -22.67
C LEU A 434 4.73 -7.17 -23.29
N LEU A 435 5.87 -6.54 -23.60
CA LEU A 435 7.05 -7.23 -24.12
C LEU A 435 7.58 -8.24 -23.11
N ARG A 436 7.69 -7.85 -21.83
CA ARG A 436 8.15 -8.76 -20.79
C ARG A 436 7.20 -9.93 -20.60
N PHE A 437 5.89 -9.65 -20.56
CA PHE A 437 4.86 -10.67 -20.48
C PHE A 437 4.96 -11.69 -21.62
N LYS A 438 5.02 -11.22 -22.88
CA LYS A 438 5.13 -12.08 -24.08
C LYS A 438 6.43 -12.90 -24.10
N SER A 439 7.53 -12.31 -23.62
CA SER A 439 8.82 -13.01 -23.56
C SER A 439 8.84 -14.20 -22.59
N GLY A 440 7.92 -14.24 -21.61
CA GLY A 440 7.89 -15.25 -20.57
C GLY A 440 9.05 -15.19 -19.57
N LYS A 441 9.98 -14.23 -19.73
CA LYS A 441 11.14 -14.04 -18.85
C LYS A 441 10.77 -13.58 -17.44
N TRP A 442 9.51 -13.27 -17.18
CA TRP A 442 9.02 -12.91 -15.85
C TRP A 442 8.78 -14.12 -14.95
N LEU A 443 8.75 -15.33 -15.53
CA LEU A 443 8.37 -16.56 -14.83
C LEU A 443 9.63 -17.24 -14.31
N HIS A 444 9.95 -16.99 -13.04
CA HIS A 444 11.03 -17.65 -12.31
C HIS A 444 10.48 -18.43 -11.12
N ASP A 445 10.96 -19.65 -10.99
CA ASP A 445 10.92 -20.37 -9.72
C ASP A 445 12.06 -19.83 -8.85
N VAL A 446 11.72 -19.15 -7.75
CA VAL A 446 12.68 -18.57 -6.80
C VAL A 446 12.96 -19.50 -5.62
N THR A 447 12.36 -20.69 -5.61
CA THR A 447 12.32 -21.59 -4.46
C THR A 447 13.16 -22.84 -4.58
#